data_AF-A0A7V9YYL2-F1
#
_entry.id   AF-A0A7V9YYL2-F1
#
_cell.length_a   1.000
_cell.length_b   1.000
_cell.length_c   1.000
_cell.angle_alpha   90.00
_cell.angle_beta   90.00
_cell.angle_gamma   90.00
#
_symmetry.space_group_name_H-M   'P 1'
#
loop_
_entity.id
_entity.type
_entity.pdbx_description
1 polymer ?
#
loop_
_entity_poly.entity_id
_entity_poly.type
_entity_poly.pdbx_seq_one_letter_code
_entity_poly.pdbx_strand_id
1 'polypeptide(L)'
;MDIVERLSFFASLYQVNTHPERGMWLLYFTVLVLSIIVYWLGFAKKLPLLKNVIIYTLLALGCTILTFFAVFLPVAEGLVIAALVLIIYKVRLHQAKK
;
A
#
# COMPACT_ATOMS: atom_id res chain seq x y z
N MET A 1 -18.93 20.24 12.06
CA MET A 1 -18.60 18.80 12.01
C MET A 1 -17.49 18.65 11.00
N ASP A 2 -16.25 18.63 11.47
CA ASP A 2 -15.05 18.66 10.63
C ASP A 2 -14.90 17.36 9.84
N ILE A 3 -15.03 17.48 8.52
CA ILE A 3 -14.88 16.39 7.55
C ILE A 3 -13.47 15.77 7.61
N VAL A 4 -12.54 16.48 8.25
CA VAL A 4 -11.15 16.09 8.51
C VAL A 4 -11.04 14.85 9.41
N GLU A 5 -12.00 14.61 10.31
CA GLU A 5 -11.91 13.55 11.33
C GLU A 5 -12.25 12.14 10.79
N ARG A 6 -12.85 12.06 9.59
CA ARG A 6 -13.09 10.77 8.91
C ARG A 6 -12.03 10.39 7.87
N LEU A 7 -11.03 11.25 7.66
CA LEU A 7 -9.96 10.96 6.70
C LEU A 7 -8.89 10.09 7.35
N SER A 8 -8.40 9.10 6.59
CA SER A 8 -7.16 8.37 6.93
C SER A 8 -6.02 9.35 7.24
N PHE A 9 -5.05 8.93 8.07
CA PHE A 9 -3.88 9.72 8.40
C PHE A 9 -3.17 10.21 7.12
N PHE A 10 -3.02 9.34 6.12
CA PHE A 10 -2.41 9.71 4.85
C PHE A 10 -3.29 10.65 4.02
N ALA A 11 -4.62 10.50 4.07
CA ALA A 11 -5.53 11.40 3.35
C ALA A 11 -5.53 12.82 3.93
N SER A 12 -5.36 12.94 5.25
CA SER A 12 -5.11 14.21 5.93
C SER A 12 -3.71 14.76 5.60
N LEU A 13 -2.67 13.92 5.60
CA LEU A 13 -1.28 14.29 5.30
C LEU A 13 -1.11 14.85 3.89
N TYR A 14 -1.81 14.29 2.90
CA TYR A 14 -1.78 14.77 1.51
C TYR A 14 -2.77 15.91 1.23
N GLN A 15 -3.44 16.46 2.25
CA GLN A 15 -4.36 17.58 2.14
C GLN A 15 -5.40 17.40 1.03
N VAL A 16 -6.02 16.22 0.93
CA VAL A 16 -7.10 15.93 -0.04
C VAL A 16 -8.24 16.96 0.05
N ASN A 17 -8.42 17.61 1.21
CA ASN A 17 -9.40 18.68 1.40
C ASN A 17 -9.09 19.99 0.65
N THR A 18 -7.81 20.37 0.46
CA THR A 18 -7.46 21.64 -0.19
C THR A 18 -7.32 21.49 -1.70
N HIS A 19 -6.77 20.35 -2.16
CA HIS A 19 -6.57 20.03 -3.57
C HIS A 19 -6.90 18.55 -3.84
N PRO A 20 -8.18 18.20 -4.01
CA PRO A 20 -8.63 16.79 -4.08
C PRO A 20 -8.01 16.04 -5.27
N GLU A 21 -7.80 16.71 -6.39
CA GLU A 21 -7.18 16.13 -7.58
C GLU A 21 -5.75 15.63 -7.33
N ARG A 22 -4.91 16.44 -6.65
CA ARG A 22 -3.51 16.09 -6.38
C ARG A 22 -3.37 15.16 -5.20
N GLY A 23 -4.15 15.38 -4.14
CA GLY A 23 -4.12 14.53 -2.95
C GLY A 23 -4.53 13.09 -3.26
N MET A 24 -5.55 12.89 -4.10
CA MET A 24 -5.99 11.55 -4.50
C MET A 24 -4.94 10.84 -5.36
N TRP A 25 -4.22 11.56 -6.22
CA TRP A 25 -3.16 10.99 -7.04
C TRP A 25 -1.92 10.59 -6.21
N LEU A 26 -1.55 11.41 -5.22
CA LEU A 26 -0.49 11.09 -4.26
C LEU A 26 -0.84 9.89 -3.38
N LEU A 27 -2.09 9.82 -2.90
CA LEU A 27 -2.60 8.65 -2.18
C LEU A 27 -2.54 7.38 -3.03
N TYR A 28 -3.02 7.46 -4.28
CA TYR A 28 -2.97 6.35 -5.23
C TYR A 28 -1.54 5.85 -5.40
N PHE A 29 -0.60 6.76 -5.65
CA PHE A 29 0.81 6.41 -5.83
C PHE A 29 1.40 5.77 -4.57
N THR A 30 1.07 6.29 -3.38
CA THR A 30 1.54 5.75 -2.10
C THR A 30 1.03 4.34 -1.86
N VAL A 31 -0.28 4.13 -2.02
CA VAL A 31 -0.92 2.81 -1.87
C VAL A 31 -0.32 1.84 -2.88
N LEU A 32 -0.14 2.25 -4.14
CA LEU A 32 0.44 1.43 -5.18
C LEU A 32 1.88 1.02 -4.86
N VAL A 33 2.74 1.97 -4.46
CA VAL A 33 4.13 1.68 -4.10
C VAL A 33 4.21 0.76 -2.88
N LEU A 34 3.44 1.03 -1.82
CA LEU A 34 3.39 0.15 -0.65
C LEU A 34 2.88 -1.25 -1.01
N SER A 35 1.84 -1.34 -1.85
CA SER A 35 1.30 -2.61 -2.33
C SER A 35 2.36 -3.41 -3.11
N ILE A 36 3.17 -2.75 -3.94
CA ILE A 36 4.29 -3.38 -4.64
C ILE A 36 5.32 -3.88 -3.64
N ILE A 37 5.68 -3.08 -2.65
CA ILE A 37 6.66 -3.46 -1.61
C ILE A 37 6.16 -4.67 -0.84
N VAL A 38 4.92 -4.63 -0.33
CA VAL A 38 4.29 -5.74 0.41
C VAL A 38 4.21 -6.99 -0.44
N TYR A 39 3.81 -6.86 -1.72
CA TYR A 39 3.79 -7.99 -2.65
C TYR A 39 5.19 -8.60 -2.82
N TRP A 40 6.19 -7.76 -3.08
CA TRP A 40 7.58 -8.18 -3.25
C TRP A 40 8.15 -8.83 -1.99
N LEU A 41 7.71 -8.39 -0.81
CA LEU A 41 8.18 -8.90 0.47
C LEU A 41 7.46 -10.18 0.92
N GLY A 42 6.15 -10.26 0.69
CA GLY A 42 5.30 -11.39 1.06
C GLY A 42 5.42 -12.57 0.09
N PHE A 43 5.64 -12.31 -1.20
CA PHE A 43 5.90 -13.37 -2.17
C PHE A 43 7.37 -13.75 -2.19
N ALA A 44 7.73 -14.73 -1.35
CA ALA A 44 9.08 -15.32 -1.30
C ALA A 44 9.46 -16.18 -2.53
N LYS A 45 8.68 -16.14 -3.63
CA LYS A 45 8.85 -17.05 -4.78
C LYS A 45 9.22 -16.25 -6.03
N LYS A 46 10.27 -16.67 -6.75
CA LYS A 46 10.59 -16.14 -8.08
C LYS A 46 9.47 -16.54 -9.03
N LEU A 47 8.62 -15.60 -9.44
CA LEU A 47 7.62 -15.85 -10.46
C LEU A 47 8.21 -15.64 -11.86
N PRO A 48 7.82 -16.47 -12.86
CA PRO A 48 8.20 -16.23 -14.25
C PRO A 48 7.68 -14.86 -14.72
N LEU A 49 8.45 -14.18 -15.56
CA LEU A 49 8.21 -12.79 -16.00
C LEU A 49 6.77 -12.55 -16.46
N LEU A 50 6.16 -13.51 -17.17
CA LEU A 50 4.79 -13.40 -17.67
C LEU A 50 3.74 -13.34 -16.54
N LYS A 51 3.95 -14.08 -15.43
CA LYS A 51 3.06 -14.01 -14.26
C LYS A 51 3.23 -12.72 -13.48
N ASN A 52 4.43 -12.15 -13.47
CA ASN A 52 4.70 -10.88 -12.81
C ASN A 52 3.89 -9.74 -13.45
N VAL A 53 3.80 -9.72 -14.78
CA VAL A 53 2.98 -8.75 -15.53
C VAL A 53 1.51 -8.84 -15.14
N ILE A 54 0.94 -10.05 -15.13
CA ILE A 54 -0.47 -10.28 -14.75
C ILE A 54 -0.74 -9.77 -13.34
N ILE A 55 0.19 -10.02 -12.40
CA ILE A 55 0.04 -9.59 -11.02
C ILE A 55 0.17 -8.08 -10.87
N TYR A 56 1.10 -7.43 -11.55
CA TYR A 56 1.17 -5.96 -11.54
C TYR A 56 -0.08 -5.32 -12.13
N THR A 57 -0.67 -5.92 -13.17
CA THR A 57 -1.95 -5.45 -13.72
C THR A 57 -3.09 -5.61 -12.72
N LEU A 58 -3.20 -6.78 -12.07
CA LEU A 58 -4.17 -7.01 -11.00
C LEU A 58 -3.95 -6.08 -9.80
N LEU A 59 -2.69 -5.79 -9.45
CA LEU A 59 -2.32 -4.90 -8.37
C LEU A 59 -2.69 -3.45 -8.68
N ALA A 60 -2.46 -3.00 -9.91
CA ALA A 60 -2.84 -1.67 -10.38
C ALA A 60 -4.37 -1.49 -10.36
N LEU A 61 -5.12 -2.52 -10.80
CA LEU A 61 -6.58 -2.56 -10.71
C LEU A 61 -7.09 -2.66 -9.27
N GLY A 62 -6.41 -3.41 -8.40
CA GLY A 62 -6.74 -3.47 -6.98
C GLY A 62 -6.49 -2.13 -6.28
N CYS A 63 -5.42 -1.42 -6.67
CA CYS A 63 -5.06 -0.11 -6.11
C CYS A 63 -6.07 0.98 -6.45
N THR A 64 -6.75 0.93 -7.59
CA THR A 64 -7.79 1.94 -7.89
C THR A 64 -8.96 1.81 -6.91
N ILE A 65 -9.38 0.57 -6.63
CA ILE A 65 -10.42 0.27 -5.64
C ILE A 65 -9.92 0.62 -4.22
N LEU A 66 -8.72 0.17 -3.86
CA LEU A 66 -8.10 0.46 -2.56
C LEU A 66 -7.95 1.94 -2.30
N THR A 67 -7.65 2.75 -3.31
CA THR A 67 -7.50 4.21 -3.15
C THR A 67 -8.83 4.87 -2.81
N PHE A 68 -9.94 4.41 -3.41
CA PHE A 68 -11.27 4.87 -3.03
C PHE A 68 -11.58 4.56 -1.57
N PHE A 69 -11.25 3.35 -1.11
CA PHE A 69 -11.37 2.98 0.29
C PHE A 69 -10.36 3.72 1.18
N ALA A 70 -9.14 4.00 0.72
CA ALA A 70 -8.07 4.64 1.49
C ALA A 70 -8.38 6.09 1.86
N VAL A 71 -9.32 6.74 1.16
CA VAL A 71 -9.82 8.06 1.56
C VAL A 71 -10.54 7.97 2.91
N PHE A 72 -11.31 6.90 3.13
CA PHE A 72 -12.16 6.72 4.32
C PHE A 72 -11.60 5.72 5.35
N LEU A 73 -10.71 4.82 4.94
CA LEU A 73 -10.14 3.76 5.75
C LEU A 73 -8.61 3.89 5.81
N PRO A 74 -7.98 3.55 6.94
CA PRO A 74 -6.52 3.62 7.12
C PRO A 74 -5.77 2.47 6.41
N VAL A 75 -5.97 2.36 5.09
CA VAL A 75 -5.43 1.29 4.25
C VAL A 75 -3.92 1.40 4.10
N ALA A 76 -3.41 2.61 3.88
CA ALA A 76 -1.98 2.85 3.69
C ALA A 76 -1.20 2.51 4.96
N GLU A 77 -1.72 2.91 6.12
CA GLU A 77 -1.22 2.56 7.45
C GLU A 77 -1.16 1.04 7.64
N GLY A 78 -2.23 0.33 7.27
CA GLY A 78 -2.27 -1.13 7.30
C GLY A 78 -1.20 -1.78 6.41
N LEU A 79 -0.98 -1.25 5.21
CA LEU A 79 0.09 -1.69 4.31
C LEU A 79 1.49 -1.42 4.88
N VAL A 80 1.72 -0.27 5.54
CA VAL A 80 2.99 0.02 6.21
C VAL A 80 3.25 -1.00 7.32
N ILE A 81 2.25 -1.29 8.14
CA ILE A 81 2.37 -2.26 9.24
C ILE A 81 2.62 -3.66 8.67
N ALA A 82 1.89 -4.07 7.64
CA ALA A 82 2.10 -5.35 6.97
C ALA A 82 3.52 -5.47 6.40
N ALA A 83 4.03 -4.43 5.75
CA ALA A 83 5.40 -4.37 5.27
C ALA A 83 6.40 -4.53 6.42
N LEU A 84 6.25 -3.76 7.51
CA LEU A 84 7.13 -3.83 8.68
C LEU A 84 7.15 -5.23 9.30
N VAL A 85 5.98 -5.85 9.50
CA VAL A 85 5.86 -7.20 10.05
C VAL A 85 6.57 -8.22 9.17
N LEU A 86 6.40 -8.13 7.85
CA LEU A 86 7.08 -9.00 6.89
C LEU A 86 8.60 -8.77 6.87
N ILE A 87 9.09 -7.52 6.99
CA ILE A 87 10.52 -7.21 7.10
C ILE A 87 11.09 -7.90 8.35
N ILE A 88 10.46 -7.68 9.50
CA ILE A 88 10.89 -8.26 10.78
C ILE A 88 10.89 -9.78 10.70
N TYR A 89 9.82 -10.37 10.16
CA TYR A 89 9.72 -11.82 9.97
C TYR A 89 10.87 -12.35 9.10
N LYS A 90 11.17 -11.69 7.98
CA LYS A 90 12.23 -12.11 7.06
C LYS A 90 13.61 -12.03 7.70
N VAL A 91 13.87 -10.96 8.47
CA VAL A 91 15.12 -10.80 9.24
C VAL A 91 15.24 -11.93 10.26
N ARG A 92 14.20 -12.19 11.06
CA ARG A 92 14.21 -13.27 12.06
C ARG A 92 14.41 -14.64 11.41
N LEU A 93 13.75 -14.91 10.28
CA LEU A 93 13.87 -16.17 9.57
C LEU A 93 15.30 -16.39 9.03
N HIS A 94 15.96 -15.32 8.54
CA HIS A 94 17.35 -15.42 8.08
C HIS A 94 18.33 -15.68 9.23
N GLN A 95 18.08 -15.08 10.40
CA GLN A 95 18.87 -15.31 11.61
C GLN A 95 18.65 -16.71 12.19
N ALA A 96 17.44 -17.25 12.13
CA ALA A 96 17.11 -18.60 12.63
C ALA A 96 17.60 -19.74 11.72
N LYS A 97 17.92 -19.44 10.45
CA LYS A 97 18.50 -20.41 9.49
C LYS A 97 20.03 -20.45 9.52
N LYS A 98 20.67 -19.58 10.31
CA LYS A 98 22.10 -19.55 10.54
C LYS A 98 22.42 -20.27 11.85
#